data_AF-A0A950ZZA8-F1
#
_entry.id   AF-A0A950ZZA8-F1
#
_cell.length_a   1.000
_cell.length_b   1.000
_cell.length_c   1.000
_cell.angle_alpha   90.00
_cell.angle_beta   90.00
_cell.angle_gamma   90.00
#
_symmetry.space_group_name_H-M   'P 1'
#
loop_
_entity.id
_entity.type
_entity.pdbx_description
1 polymer ?
#
loop_
_entity_poly.entity_id
_entity_poly.type
_entity_poly.pdbx_seq_one_letter_code
_entity_poly.pdbx_strand_id
1 'polypeptide(L)'
;MRKIVDTILPTTMVGSYPRPKWFTYQLNGRDVRAAFKSTDHAEAFDDATRLAIQDQEEAGLDIVTDGQMYFDDYVGVIGSFCWYMYERIPGFSDAKEEHPSAVGATDRTKEILLLSDWGGV
;
A
#
# COMPACT_ATOMS: atom_id res chain seq x y z
N MET A 1 -10.47 -33.65 -6.96
CA MET A 1 -10.23 -32.29 -6.40
C MET A 1 -8.92 -32.33 -5.62
N ARG A 2 -8.00 -31.37 -5.80
CA ARG A 2 -6.68 -31.39 -5.15
C ARG A 2 -6.82 -30.92 -3.70
N LYS A 3 -6.33 -31.72 -2.74
CA LYS A 3 -6.23 -31.34 -1.33
C LYS A 3 -5.06 -30.36 -1.17
N ILE A 4 -5.31 -29.22 -0.49
CA ILE A 4 -4.29 -28.18 -0.25
C ILE A 4 -3.72 -28.30 1.17
N VAL A 5 -4.58 -28.51 2.18
CA VAL A 5 -4.19 -28.68 3.59
C VAL A 5 -5.00 -29.79 4.27
N ASP A 6 -4.52 -30.29 5.40
CA ASP A 6 -5.12 -31.41 6.16
C ASP A 6 -6.14 -30.98 7.22
N THR A 7 -6.18 -29.68 7.56
CA THR A 7 -7.04 -29.09 8.60
C THR A 7 -8.51 -29.06 8.19
N ILE A 8 -9.43 -29.43 9.11
CA ILE A 8 -10.89 -29.46 8.86
C ILE A 8 -11.45 -28.05 8.60
N LEU A 9 -10.97 -27.06 9.36
CA LEU A 9 -11.34 -25.64 9.24
C LEU A 9 -10.08 -24.82 8.97
N PRO A 10 -9.60 -24.77 7.72
CA PRO A 10 -8.37 -24.06 7.40
C PRO A 10 -8.54 -22.56 7.57
N THR A 11 -7.48 -21.92 8.03
CA THR A 11 -7.37 -20.50 8.33
C THR A 11 -6.50 -19.80 7.31
N THR A 12 -6.87 -18.56 6.99
CA THR A 12 -6.14 -17.71 6.06
C THR A 12 -6.49 -16.25 6.33
N MET A 13 -5.77 -15.33 5.69
CA MET A 13 -6.13 -13.92 5.64
C MET A 13 -6.71 -13.53 4.28
N VAL A 14 -7.49 -12.46 4.23
CA VAL A 14 -8.21 -12.06 3.01
C VAL A 14 -7.27 -11.42 1.97
N GLY A 15 -6.14 -10.85 2.38
CA GLY A 15 -5.20 -10.22 1.44
C GLY A 15 -4.22 -9.26 2.09
N SER A 16 -4.56 -7.97 2.10
CA SER A 16 -3.69 -6.86 2.51
C SER A 16 -3.14 -7.03 3.93
N TYR A 17 -1.84 -6.82 4.10
CA TYR A 17 -1.15 -6.83 5.40
C TYR A 17 -0.58 -5.44 5.69
N PRO A 18 -0.51 -4.98 6.96
CA PRO A 18 0.08 -3.68 7.27
C PRO A 18 1.49 -3.51 6.71
N ARG A 19 1.71 -2.50 5.85
CA ARG A 19 3.05 -2.21 5.33
C ARG A 19 3.96 -1.75 6.48
N PRO A 20 5.17 -2.32 6.62
CA PRO A 20 6.11 -1.87 7.64
C PRO A 20 6.48 -0.38 7.45
N LYS A 21 6.63 0.35 8.56
CA LYS A 21 6.88 1.81 8.52
C LYS A 21 8.18 2.22 7.82
N TRP A 22 9.15 1.30 7.72
CA TRP A 22 10.41 1.54 7.02
C TRP A 22 10.26 1.40 5.50
N PHE A 23 9.21 0.75 5.00
CA PHE A 23 8.94 0.60 3.58
C PHE A 23 8.18 1.83 3.08
N THR A 24 8.93 2.87 2.71
CA THR A 24 8.41 4.21 2.36
C THR A 24 8.37 4.49 0.86
N TYR A 25 8.81 3.55 0.00
CA TYR A 25 8.78 3.76 -1.44
C TYR A 25 7.35 3.77 -1.99
N GLN A 26 7.09 4.70 -2.89
CA GLN A 26 5.80 4.88 -3.55
C GLN A 26 6.03 5.00 -5.07
N LEU A 27 5.11 4.44 -5.83
CA LEU A 27 4.97 4.62 -7.27
C LEU A 27 4.41 5.99 -7.62
N ASN A 28 3.68 6.66 -6.73
CA ASN A 28 3.11 7.99 -6.98
C ASN A 28 2.29 7.99 -8.29
N GLY A 29 1.38 7.01 -8.43
CA GLY A 29 0.53 6.80 -9.62
C GLY A 29 1.25 6.37 -10.89
N ARG A 30 2.58 6.16 -10.87
CA ARG A 30 3.30 5.55 -12.00
C ARG A 30 2.90 4.08 -12.15
N ASP A 31 2.97 3.58 -13.38
CA ASP A 31 2.73 2.15 -13.67
C ASP A 31 3.58 1.27 -12.76
N VAL A 32 2.99 0.15 -12.32
CA VAL A 32 3.64 -0.76 -11.38
C VAL A 32 5.00 -1.26 -11.88
N ARG A 33 5.21 -1.37 -13.21
CA ARG A 33 6.50 -1.71 -13.80
C ARG A 33 7.62 -0.72 -13.47
N ALA A 34 7.29 0.49 -13.02
CA ALA A 34 8.28 1.44 -12.53
C ALA A 34 8.94 0.99 -11.21
N ALA A 35 8.23 0.25 -10.34
CA ALA A 35 8.83 -0.33 -9.13
C ALA A 35 9.93 -1.33 -9.49
N PHE A 36 9.73 -2.15 -10.53
CA PHE A 36 10.73 -3.12 -10.99
C PHE A 36 12.00 -2.49 -11.60
N LYS A 37 12.04 -1.18 -11.80
CA LYS A 37 13.23 -0.46 -12.29
C LYS A 37 14.08 0.12 -11.16
N SER A 38 13.60 0.10 -9.92
CA SER A 38 14.32 0.56 -8.73
C SER A 38 14.74 -0.64 -7.90
N THR A 39 16.05 -0.84 -7.76
CA THR A 39 16.63 -1.91 -6.94
C THR A 39 16.19 -1.80 -5.49
N ASP A 40 16.22 -0.58 -4.94
CA ASP A 40 15.95 -0.34 -3.53
C ASP A 40 14.46 -0.53 -3.20
N HIS A 41 13.57 -0.17 -4.12
CA HIS A 41 12.14 -0.46 -3.99
C HIS A 41 11.91 -1.98 -4.07
N ALA A 42 12.52 -2.66 -5.04
CA ALA A 42 12.38 -4.11 -5.18
C ALA A 42 12.88 -4.87 -3.94
N GLU A 43 14.01 -4.46 -3.36
CA GLU A 43 14.54 -5.02 -2.11
C GLU A 43 13.57 -4.82 -0.94
N ALA A 44 13.07 -3.58 -0.75
CA ALA A 44 12.10 -3.29 0.30
C ALA A 44 10.79 -4.09 0.16
N PHE A 45 10.33 -4.30 -1.07
CA PHE A 45 9.18 -5.15 -1.38
C PHE A 45 9.42 -6.61 -0.98
N ASP A 46 10.55 -7.18 -1.40
CA ASP A 46 10.90 -8.57 -1.10
C ASP A 46 11.01 -8.79 0.41
N ASP A 47 11.65 -7.87 1.12
CA ASP A 47 11.82 -7.93 2.57
C ASP A 47 10.48 -7.81 3.31
N ALA A 48 9.62 -6.88 2.90
CA ALA A 48 8.30 -6.72 3.51
C ALA A 48 7.40 -7.93 3.28
N THR A 49 7.47 -8.54 2.09
CA THR A 49 6.73 -9.76 1.75
C THR A 49 7.18 -10.93 2.61
N ARG A 50 8.49 -11.09 2.80
CA ARG A 50 9.04 -12.14 3.67
C ARG A 50 8.58 -11.99 5.11
N LEU A 51 8.61 -10.78 5.66
CA LEU A 51 8.12 -10.52 7.01
C LEU A 51 6.62 -10.82 7.14
N ALA A 52 5.81 -10.39 6.17
CA ALA A 52 4.37 -10.66 6.19
C ALA A 52 4.06 -12.17 6.16
N ILE A 53 4.80 -12.95 5.36
CA ILE A 53 4.68 -14.41 5.34
C ILE A 53 5.12 -15.00 6.66
N GLN A 54 6.28 -14.58 7.19
CA GLN A 54 6.81 -15.06 8.46
C GLN A 54 5.81 -14.82 9.61
N ASP A 55 5.25 -13.62 9.71
CA ASP A 55 4.25 -13.29 10.73
C ASP A 55 3.02 -14.21 10.64
N GLN A 56 2.58 -14.54 9.42
CA GLN A 56 1.45 -15.45 9.18
C GLN A 56 1.78 -16.92 9.52
N GLU A 57 2.99 -17.37 9.20
CA GLU A 57 3.49 -18.71 9.57
C GLU A 57 3.61 -18.84 11.09
N GLU A 58 4.16 -17.83 11.76
CA GLU A 58 4.27 -17.78 13.22
C GLU A 58 2.89 -17.71 13.91
N ALA A 59 1.92 -17.06 13.28
CA ALA A 59 0.52 -17.07 13.73
C ALA A 59 -0.20 -18.41 13.48
N GLY A 60 0.40 -19.32 12.70
CA GLY A 60 -0.15 -20.65 12.43
C GLY A 60 -1.26 -20.67 11.38
N LEU A 61 -1.26 -19.76 10.41
CA LEU A 61 -2.21 -19.81 9.30
C LEU A 61 -1.93 -21.03 8.40
N ASP A 62 -2.99 -21.70 7.95
CA ASP A 62 -2.88 -22.85 7.04
C ASP A 62 -2.53 -22.44 5.61
N ILE A 63 -2.98 -21.25 5.20
CA ILE A 63 -2.75 -20.69 3.87
C ILE A 63 -2.34 -19.23 4.04
N VAL A 64 -1.10 -18.92 3.67
CA VAL A 64 -0.53 -17.57 3.76
C VAL A 64 -0.71 -16.77 2.48
N THR A 65 -0.59 -15.44 2.57
CA THR A 65 -0.58 -14.52 1.44
C THR A 65 0.68 -13.66 1.45
N ASP A 66 0.96 -12.98 0.33
CA ASP A 66 2.07 -12.03 0.19
C ASP A 66 1.81 -10.68 0.88
N GLY A 67 0.64 -10.50 1.51
CA GLY A 67 0.25 -9.24 2.13
C GLY A 67 0.05 -8.07 1.17
N GLN A 68 0.14 -8.29 -0.15
CA GLN A 68 0.05 -7.27 -1.21
C GLN A 68 1.09 -6.13 -1.08
N MET A 69 2.32 -6.46 -0.68
CA MET A 69 3.39 -5.47 -0.48
C MET A 69 3.79 -4.70 -1.75
N TYR A 70 3.36 -5.17 -2.91
CA TYR A 70 3.63 -4.55 -4.20
C TYR A 70 2.70 -3.36 -4.52
N PHE A 71 1.56 -3.28 -3.85
CA PHE A 71 0.68 -2.13 -3.95
C PHE A 71 1.20 -1.01 -3.08
N ASP A 72 0.95 0.23 -3.48
CA ASP A 72 1.29 1.44 -2.75
C ASP A 72 0.00 2.22 -2.44
N ASP A 73 0.09 3.48 -1.99
CA ASP A 73 -1.10 4.25 -1.61
C ASP A 73 -1.93 4.72 -2.83
N TYR A 74 -1.40 4.53 -4.04
CA TYR A 74 -1.96 5.01 -5.30
C TYR A 74 -2.34 3.88 -6.26
N VAL A 75 -1.51 2.84 -6.33
CA VAL A 75 -1.54 1.73 -7.28
C VAL A 75 -1.89 0.46 -6.51
N GLY A 76 -3.08 -0.07 -6.80
CA GLY A 76 -3.64 -1.27 -6.17
C GLY A 76 -4.66 -0.98 -5.06
N VAL A 77 -5.64 -1.88 -4.94
CA VAL A 77 -6.67 -1.94 -3.87
C VAL A 77 -7.33 -0.58 -3.56
N ILE A 78 -7.28 -0.11 -2.31
CA ILE A 78 -8.11 0.98 -1.79
C ILE A 78 -7.78 2.31 -2.48
N GLY A 79 -6.49 2.62 -2.65
CA GLY A 79 -6.05 3.82 -3.35
C GLY A 79 -6.59 3.83 -4.78
N SER A 80 -6.32 2.76 -5.54
CA SER A 80 -6.70 2.71 -6.95
C SER A 80 -8.19 2.81 -7.21
N PHE A 81 -9.08 2.22 -6.39
CA PHE A 81 -10.53 2.35 -6.65
C PHE A 81 -11.04 3.76 -6.38
N CYS A 82 -10.49 4.43 -5.35
CA CYS A 82 -10.83 5.81 -5.03
C CYS A 82 -10.32 6.74 -6.12
N TRP A 83 -9.03 6.64 -6.45
CA TRP A 83 -8.36 7.55 -7.38
C TRP A 83 -8.79 7.36 -8.82
N TYR A 84 -9.12 6.12 -9.23
CA TYR A 84 -9.54 5.82 -10.60
C TYR A 84 -10.68 6.73 -11.08
N MET A 85 -11.65 7.00 -10.21
CA MET A 85 -12.79 7.87 -10.54
C MET A 85 -12.35 9.34 -10.58
N TYR A 86 -11.58 9.80 -9.60
CA TYR A 86 -11.14 11.21 -9.55
C TYR A 86 -10.24 11.60 -10.72
N GLU A 87 -9.34 10.73 -11.16
CA GLU A 87 -8.49 10.92 -12.36
C GLU A 87 -9.29 11.03 -13.67
N ARG A 88 -10.56 10.60 -13.68
CA ARG A 88 -11.38 10.49 -14.91
C ARG A 88 -12.61 11.37 -14.90
N ILE A 89 -12.86 12.08 -13.79
CA ILE A 89 -13.94 13.07 -13.71
C ILE A 89 -13.37 14.42 -14.15
N PRO A 90 -13.92 15.05 -15.21
CA PRO A 90 -13.49 16.36 -15.64
C PRO A 90 -13.63 17.42 -14.52
N GLY A 91 -12.63 18.29 -14.38
CA GLY A 91 -12.63 19.39 -13.40
C GLY A 91 -11.82 19.12 -12.13
N PHE A 92 -11.31 17.90 -11.92
CA PHE A 92 -10.27 17.60 -10.95
C PHE A 92 -8.89 17.70 -11.59
N SER A 93 -7.88 18.14 -10.83
CA SER A 93 -6.49 18.21 -11.26
C SER A 93 -5.68 17.04 -10.71
N ASP A 94 -4.71 16.56 -11.49
CA ASP A 94 -3.70 15.54 -11.12
C ASP A 94 -2.64 16.09 -10.13
N ALA A 95 -3.03 17.04 -9.28
CA ALA A 95 -2.11 17.72 -8.38
C ALA A 95 -2.55 17.47 -6.95
N LYS A 96 -1.67 16.82 -6.19
CA LYS A 96 -1.70 16.80 -4.73
C LYS A 96 -1.50 18.20 -4.17
N GLU A 97 -2.60 18.93 -3.98
CA GLU A 97 -2.58 20.24 -3.35
C GLU A 97 -2.38 20.12 -1.83
N GLU A 98 -1.69 21.08 -1.23
CA GLU A 98 -1.55 21.09 0.23
C GLU A 98 -2.92 21.23 0.91
N HIS A 99 -3.10 20.52 2.01
CA HIS A 99 -4.33 20.65 2.79
C HIS A 99 -4.52 22.12 3.24
N PRO A 100 -5.74 22.69 3.23
CA PRO A 100 -5.96 24.11 3.56
C PRO A 100 -5.39 24.55 4.92
N SER A 101 -5.29 23.62 5.88
CA SER A 101 -4.67 23.89 7.20
C SER A 101 -3.17 24.15 7.15
N ALA A 102 -2.49 23.78 6.06
CA ALA A 102 -1.08 24.07 5.84
C ALA A 102 -0.86 25.52 5.39
N VAL A 103 -1.87 26.15 4.80
CA VAL A 103 -1.77 27.50 4.24
C VAL A 103 -1.59 28.51 5.38
N GLY A 104 -0.41 29.12 5.44
CA GLY A 104 -0.05 30.10 6.48
C GLY A 104 0.33 29.49 7.83
N ALA A 105 0.49 28.17 7.91
CA ALA A 105 1.00 27.52 9.11
C ALA A 105 2.48 27.86 9.31
N THR A 106 2.84 28.33 10.50
CA THR A 106 4.25 28.59 10.87
C THR A 106 5.02 27.30 11.13
N ASP A 107 4.33 26.27 11.63
CA ASP A 107 4.90 24.96 11.95
C ASP A 107 4.10 23.83 11.30
N ARG A 108 4.81 22.85 10.73
CA ARG A 108 4.23 21.65 10.14
C ARG A 108 4.01 20.60 11.23
N THR A 109 2.86 20.68 11.92
CA THR A 109 2.50 19.67 12.92
C THR A 109 2.26 18.30 12.26
N LYS A 110 2.27 17.23 13.08
CA LYS A 110 2.03 15.87 12.60
C LYS A 110 0.69 15.74 11.90
N GLU A 111 -0.33 16.44 12.38
CA GLU A 111 -1.68 16.45 11.81
C GLU A 111 -1.68 17.14 10.45
N ILE A 112 -0.99 18.28 10.32
CA ILE A 112 -0.85 19.00 9.05
C ILE A 112 -0.11 18.15 8.02
N LEU A 113 0.98 17.49 8.43
CA LEU A 113 1.73 16.58 7.56
C LEU A 113 0.86 15.40 7.13
N LEU A 114 0.16 14.75 8.06
CA LEU A 114 -0.74 13.64 7.76
C LEU A 114 -1.81 14.05 6.74
N LEU A 115 -2.48 15.18 6.96
CA LEU A 115 -3.55 15.67 6.09
C LEU A 115 -3.04 16.14 4.72
N SER A 116 -1.82 16.71 4.68
CA SER A 116 -1.20 17.12 3.40
C SER A 116 -0.71 15.92 2.61
N ASP A 117 -0.31 14.84 3.28
CA ASP A 117 0.05 13.59 2.62
C ASP A 117 -1.17 12.74 2.24
N TRP A 118 -2.35 13.06 2.76
CA TRP A 118 -3.59 12.34 2.51
C TRP A 118 -4.24 12.79 1.21
N GLY A 119 -4.07 12.00 0.15
CA GLY A 119 -4.65 12.30 -1.15
C GLY A 119 -3.89 11.69 -2.31
N GLY A 120 -4.63 11.44 -3.39
CA GLY A 120 -4.21 10.98 -4.72
C GLY A 120 -3.02 11.77 -5.26
N VAL A 121 -2.30 11.21 -6.23
CA VAL A 121 -1.32 11.99 -6.98
C VAL A 121 -2.01 12.95 -7.92
#